data_AF-A0A420ZCA0-F1
#
_entry.id   AF-A0A420ZCA0-F1
#
_cell.length_a   1.000
_cell.length_b   1.000
_cell.length_c   1.000
_cell.angle_alpha   90.00
_cell.angle_beta   90.00
_cell.angle_gamma   90.00
#
_symmetry.space_group_name_H-M   'P 1'
#
loop_
_entity.id
_entity.type
_entity.pdbx_description
1 polymer ?
#
loop_
_entity_poly.entity_id
_entity_poly.type
_entity_poly.pdbx_seq_one_letter_code
_entity_poly.pdbx_strand_id
1 'polypeptide(L)'
;MGKIDKSLVKQAENELEKEKKEEQIKIIKSAIKSTLEKIEEKKKERDKLSREIKILKQDIQNIRDGRLDLIEERQKKDEEARNTSVIIVEKEKVVEHHNHYWDRWFYPYKIEYNPPLVTYTTDTTSTSYTSTASVNINCSIAKEASYGSYVLKDGTVKSFN
;
A
#
# COMPACT_ATOMS: atom_id res chain seq x y z
N MET A 1 53.40 -55.22 2.44
CA MET A 1 52.96 -53.82 2.26
C MET A 1 52.53 -53.63 0.82
N GLY A 2 51.21 -53.62 0.57
CA GLY A 2 50.66 -53.49 -0.79
C GLY A 2 50.96 -52.10 -1.35
N LYS A 3 51.54 -52.05 -2.56
CA LYS A 3 51.70 -50.79 -3.30
C LYS A 3 50.30 -50.32 -3.67
N ILE A 4 49.82 -49.27 -3.01
CA ILE A 4 48.61 -48.57 -3.43
C ILE A 4 48.86 -48.09 -4.86
N ASP A 5 48.00 -48.49 -5.78
CA ASP A 5 48.10 -48.15 -7.19
C ASP A 5 47.87 -46.64 -7.35
N LYS A 6 48.93 -45.90 -7.67
CA LYS A 6 48.90 -44.44 -7.80
C LYS A 6 47.87 -43.96 -8.84
N SER A 7 47.46 -44.83 -9.77
CA SER A 7 46.41 -44.53 -10.75
C SER A 7 45.02 -44.43 -10.12
N LEU A 8 44.70 -45.33 -9.17
CA LEU A 8 43.43 -45.35 -8.45
C LEU A 8 43.28 -44.13 -7.53
N VAL A 9 44.36 -43.73 -6.85
CA VAL A 9 44.36 -42.52 -6.01
C VAL A 9 44.08 -41.27 -6.84
N LYS A 10 44.71 -41.17 -8.02
CA LYS A 10 44.55 -40.01 -8.92
C LYS A 10 43.15 -39.95 -9.58
N GLN A 11 42.53 -41.10 -9.82
CA GLN A 11 41.14 -41.17 -10.28
C GLN A 11 40.18 -40.72 -9.17
N ALA A 12 40.37 -41.20 -7.94
CA ALA A 12 39.56 -40.80 -6.80
C ALA A 12 39.67 -39.29 -6.49
N GLU A 13 40.87 -38.71 -6.58
CA GLU A 13 41.07 -37.26 -6.41
C GLU A 13 40.33 -36.43 -7.48
N ASN A 14 40.38 -36.87 -8.74
CA ASN A 14 39.69 -36.19 -9.85
C ASN A 14 38.16 -36.29 -9.74
N GLU A 15 37.62 -37.42 -9.30
CA GLU A 15 36.19 -37.59 -9.06
C GLU A 15 35.72 -36.67 -7.93
N LEU A 16 36.48 -36.60 -6.83
CA LEU A 16 36.17 -35.76 -5.68
C LEU A 16 36.25 -34.26 -6.02
N GLU A 17 37.16 -33.84 -6.90
CA GLU A 17 37.17 -32.48 -7.43
C GLU A 17 35.96 -32.17 -8.34
N LYS A 18 35.54 -33.13 -9.16
CA LYS A 18 34.36 -32.96 -10.03
C LYS A 18 33.10 -32.82 -9.19
N GLU A 19 32.91 -33.67 -8.19
CA GLU A 19 31.76 -33.60 -7.27
C GLU A 19 31.72 -32.25 -6.54
N LYS A 20 32.86 -31.76 -6.04
CA LYS A 20 32.94 -30.42 -5.41
C LYS A 20 32.57 -29.29 -6.39
N LYS A 21 33.01 -29.37 -7.64
CA LYS A 21 32.66 -28.39 -8.68
C LYS A 21 31.17 -28.45 -9.01
N GLU A 22 30.60 -29.64 -9.11
CA GLU A 22 29.16 -29.82 -9.36
C GLU A 22 28.31 -29.29 -8.20
N GLU A 23 28.73 -29.51 -6.95
CA GLU A 23 28.08 -28.97 -5.77
C GLU A 23 28.14 -27.43 -5.75
N GLN A 24 29.31 -26.85 -6.03
CA GLN A 24 29.47 -25.40 -6.19
C GLN A 24 28.55 -24.83 -7.28
N ILE A 25 28.50 -25.48 -8.45
CA ILE A 25 27.61 -25.09 -9.55
C ILE A 25 26.15 -25.17 -9.11
N LYS A 26 25.76 -26.22 -8.38
CA LYS A 26 24.39 -26.39 -7.88
C LYS A 26 23.99 -25.31 -6.88
N ILE A 27 24.91 -24.92 -5.99
CA ILE A 27 24.70 -23.82 -5.03
C ILE A 27 24.50 -22.51 -5.79
N ILE A 28 25.38 -22.19 -6.74
CA ILE A 28 25.27 -20.95 -7.55
C ILE A 28 23.96 -20.93 -8.34
N LYS A 29 23.59 -22.03 -9.00
CA LYS A 29 22.32 -22.14 -9.74
C LYS A 29 21.10 -21.93 -8.82
N SER A 30 21.13 -22.50 -7.61
CA SER A 30 20.07 -22.30 -6.62
C SER A 30 20.00 -20.85 -6.17
N ALA A 31 21.14 -20.20 -5.90
CA ALA A 31 21.20 -18.79 -5.52
C ALA A 31 20.65 -17.86 -6.62
N ILE A 32 21.02 -18.11 -7.88
CA ILE A 32 20.48 -17.39 -9.04
C ILE A 32 18.96 -17.57 -9.11
N LYS A 33 18.48 -18.82 -8.99
CA LYS A 33 17.04 -19.11 -9.03
C LYS A 33 16.29 -18.35 -7.93
N SER A 34 16.73 -18.43 -6.68
CA SER A 34 16.10 -17.70 -5.57
C SER A 34 16.17 -16.18 -5.75
N THR A 35 17.24 -15.66 -6.35
CA THR A 35 17.35 -14.23 -6.68
C THR A 35 16.32 -13.82 -7.73
N LEU A 36 16.13 -14.64 -8.78
CA LEU A 36 15.12 -14.39 -9.81
C LEU A 36 13.70 -14.44 -9.25
N GLU A 37 13.40 -15.43 -8.39
CA GLU A 37 12.10 -15.54 -7.71
C GLU A 37 11.82 -14.28 -6.88
N LYS A 38 12.82 -13.82 -6.11
CA LYS A 38 12.71 -12.60 -5.30
C LYS A 38 12.51 -11.34 -6.16
N ILE A 39 13.12 -11.27 -7.33
CA ILE A 39 12.90 -10.18 -8.29
C ILE A 39 11.44 -10.16 -8.74
N GLU A 40 10.85 -11.31 -9.07
CA GLU A 40 9.45 -11.40 -9.48
C GLU A 40 8.47 -11.05 -8.36
N GLU A 41 8.77 -11.45 -7.12
CA GLU A 41 8.02 -11.01 -5.94
C GLU A 41 8.03 -9.48 -5.81
N LYS A 42 9.20 -8.85 -5.93
CA LYS A 42 9.33 -7.38 -5.87
C LYS A 42 8.63 -6.67 -7.01
N LYS A 43 8.57 -7.25 -8.20
CA LYS A 43 7.75 -6.71 -9.30
C LYS A 43 6.26 -6.72 -8.96
N LYS A 44 5.75 -7.82 -8.41
CA LYS A 44 4.34 -7.92 -7.98
C LYS A 44 4.02 -6.90 -6.89
N GLU A 45 4.90 -6.74 -5.89
CA GLU A 45 4.76 -5.70 -4.86
C GLU A 45 4.70 -4.30 -5.47
N ARG A 46 5.63 -3.98 -6.38
CA ARG A 46 5.65 -2.69 -7.08
C ARG A 46 4.36 -2.43 -7.85
N ASP A 47 3.84 -3.44 -8.55
CA ASP A 47 2.63 -3.31 -9.34
C ASP A 47 1.40 -3.10 -8.44
N LYS A 48 1.33 -3.77 -7.28
CA LYS A 48 0.31 -3.52 -6.25
C LYS A 48 0.39 -2.08 -5.73
N LEU A 49 1.56 -1.64 -5.27
CA LEU A 49 1.78 -0.27 -4.80
C LEU A 49 1.42 0.77 -5.86
N SER A 50 1.70 0.48 -7.14
CA SER A 50 1.35 1.38 -8.24
C SER A 50 -0.16 1.55 -8.42
N ARG A 51 -0.96 0.50 -8.18
CA ARG A 51 -2.43 0.59 -8.17
C ARG A 51 -2.93 1.38 -6.98
N GLU A 52 -2.38 1.13 -5.79
CA GLU A 52 -2.75 1.85 -4.58
C GLU A 52 -2.49 3.37 -4.73
N ILE A 53 -1.30 3.74 -5.23
CA ILE A 53 -0.95 5.14 -5.54
C ILE A 53 -1.93 5.74 -6.56
N LYS A 54 -2.38 4.97 -7.57
CA LYS A 54 -3.34 5.45 -8.56
C LYS A 54 -4.70 5.75 -7.93
N ILE A 55 -5.18 4.90 -7.02
CA ILE A 55 -6.43 5.11 -6.28
C ILE A 55 -6.34 6.41 -5.46
N LEU A 56 -5.27 6.58 -4.69
CA LEU A 56 -5.06 7.78 -3.86
C LEU A 56 -4.96 9.07 -4.69
N LYS A 57 -4.29 9.01 -5.85
CA LYS A 57 -4.25 10.16 -6.78
C LYS A 57 -5.63 10.50 -7.34
N GLN A 58 -6.43 9.48 -7.66
CA GLN A 58 -7.81 9.69 -8.10
C GLN A 58 -8.67 10.28 -6.99
N ASP A 59 -8.47 9.91 -5.73
CA ASP A 59 -9.16 10.55 -4.59
C ASP A 59 -8.88 12.03 -4.52
N ILE A 60 -7.59 12.41 -4.56
CA ILE A 60 -7.19 13.82 -4.55
C ILE A 60 -7.88 14.55 -5.71
N GLN A 61 -7.85 13.99 -6.92
CA GLN A 61 -8.46 14.63 -8.08
C GLN A 61 -9.98 14.76 -7.94
N ASN A 62 -10.67 13.70 -7.52
CA ASN A 62 -12.11 13.71 -7.32
C ASN A 62 -12.53 14.69 -6.22
N ILE A 63 -11.77 14.80 -5.12
CA ILE A 63 -12.02 15.81 -4.07
C ILE A 63 -11.89 17.22 -4.67
N ARG A 64 -10.81 17.49 -5.43
CA ARG A 64 -10.60 18.78 -6.11
C ARG A 64 -11.69 19.14 -7.12
N ASP A 65 -12.27 18.13 -7.76
CA ASP A 65 -13.35 18.33 -8.71
C ASP A 65 -14.74 18.37 -8.04
N GLY A 66 -14.81 18.16 -6.71
CA GLY A 66 -16.06 18.06 -5.97
C GLY A 66 -16.86 16.80 -6.30
N ARG A 67 -16.21 15.73 -6.75
CA ARG A 67 -16.82 14.48 -7.21
C ARG A 67 -16.78 13.38 -6.15
N LEU A 68 -17.40 13.66 -4.99
CA LEU A 68 -17.55 12.69 -3.89
C LEU A 68 -18.41 11.48 -4.29
N ASP A 69 -19.33 11.66 -5.24
CA ASP A 69 -20.11 10.60 -5.87
C ASP A 69 -19.21 9.51 -6.48
N LEU A 70 -18.16 9.90 -7.21
CA LEU A 70 -17.27 8.96 -7.88
C LEU A 70 -16.41 8.16 -6.89
N ILE A 71 -16.03 8.79 -5.77
CA ILE A 71 -15.29 8.11 -4.71
C ILE A 71 -16.19 7.07 -4.05
N GLU A 72 -17.40 7.48 -3.66
CA GLU A 72 -18.38 6.60 -3.01
C GLU A 72 -18.74 5.39 -3.88
N GLU A 73 -19.04 5.63 -5.17
CA GLU A 73 -19.36 4.55 -6.10
C GLU A 73 -18.21 3.56 -6.27
N ARG A 74 -16.97 4.07 -6.37
CA ARG A 74 -15.79 3.22 -6.52
C ARG A 74 -15.56 2.38 -5.26
N GLN A 75 -15.66 2.98 -4.07
CA GLN A 75 -15.49 2.26 -2.80
C GLN A 75 -16.57 1.20 -2.55
N LYS A 76 -17.77 1.38 -3.11
CA LYS A 76 -18.82 0.34 -3.08
C LYS A 76 -18.56 -0.84 -4.01
N LYS A 77 -17.96 -0.59 -5.17
CA LYS A 77 -17.75 -1.60 -6.22
C LYS A 77 -16.41 -2.32 -6.07
N ASP A 78 -15.41 -1.66 -5.49
CA ASP A 78 -14.03 -2.14 -5.38
C ASP A 78 -13.55 -2.06 -3.92
N GLU A 79 -13.41 -3.24 -3.30
CA GLU A 79 -12.94 -3.38 -1.93
C GLU A 79 -11.47 -2.95 -1.76
N GLU A 80 -10.62 -3.18 -2.77
CA GLU A 80 -9.22 -2.71 -2.76
C GLU A 80 -9.19 -1.19 -2.72
N ALA A 81 -10.04 -0.53 -3.51
CA ALA A 81 -10.17 0.92 -3.47
C ALA A 81 -10.66 1.43 -2.11
N ARG A 82 -11.64 0.77 -1.49
CA ARG A 82 -12.14 1.13 -0.16
C ARG A 82 -11.05 1.00 0.92
N ASN A 83 -10.29 -0.09 0.91
CA ASN A 83 -9.24 -0.34 1.90
C ASN A 83 -8.00 0.54 1.70
N THR A 84 -7.72 0.93 0.46
CA THR A 84 -6.59 1.82 0.12
C THR A 84 -6.87 3.28 0.46
N SER A 85 -8.13 3.72 0.30
CA SER A 85 -8.50 5.12 0.49
C SER A 85 -8.30 5.58 1.94
N VAL A 86 -7.74 6.77 2.14
CA VAL A 86 -7.58 7.36 3.49
C VAL A 86 -8.90 7.96 4.00
N ILE A 87 -9.84 8.22 3.10
CA ILE A 87 -11.19 8.66 3.43
C ILE A 87 -12.20 7.58 3.04
N ILE A 88 -13.24 7.41 3.84
CA ILE A 88 -14.43 6.65 3.46
C ILE A 88 -15.55 7.64 3.20
N VAL A 89 -16.18 7.53 2.03
CA VAL A 89 -17.27 8.41 1.62
C VAL A 89 -18.56 7.60 1.59
N GLU A 90 -19.54 8.02 2.38
CA GLU A 90 -20.87 7.40 2.41
C GLU A 90 -21.91 8.44 2.07
N LYS A 91 -22.81 8.12 1.13
CA LYS A 91 -23.98 8.95 0.86
C LYS A 91 -25.02 8.71 1.94
N GLU A 92 -25.39 9.75 2.70
CA GLU A 92 -26.45 9.63 3.69
C GLU A 92 -27.78 9.34 2.98
N LYS A 93 -28.50 8.31 3.43
CA LYS A 93 -29.88 8.09 2.99
C LYS A 93 -30.72 9.19 3.60
N VAL A 94 -31.50 9.88 2.78
CA VAL A 94 -32.51 10.85 3.25
C VAL A 94 -33.49 10.09 4.13
N VAL A 95 -33.35 10.23 5.46
CA VAL A 95 -34.30 9.65 6.40
C VAL A 95 -35.50 10.59 6.41
N GLU A 96 -36.61 10.16 5.80
CA GLU A 96 -37.91 10.83 5.87
C GLU A 96 -38.50 10.71 7.29
N HIS A 97 -37.82 11.16 8.35
CA HIS A 97 -38.42 11.23 9.67
C HIS A 97 -38.09 12.54 10.35
N HIS A 98 -39.17 13.18 10.80
CA HIS A 98 -39.27 14.52 11.32
C HIS A 98 -38.34 14.79 12.50
N ASN A 99 -37.99 16.07 12.66
CA ASN A 99 -37.58 16.74 13.91
C ASN A 99 -36.12 17.11 14.16
N HIS A 100 -35.30 17.48 13.16
CA HIS A 100 -34.26 18.52 13.38
C HIS A 100 -34.00 19.31 12.09
N TYR A 101 -34.10 20.64 12.20
CA TYR A 101 -34.50 21.59 11.15
C TYR A 101 -33.37 22.18 10.29
N TRP A 102 -32.21 21.53 10.17
CA TRP A 102 -31.09 22.10 9.40
C TRP A 102 -30.38 21.02 8.54
N ASP A 103 -30.78 20.97 7.26
CA ASP A 103 -29.91 20.78 6.09
C ASP A 103 -29.20 19.45 5.78
N ARG A 104 -29.82 18.29 6.06
CA ARG A 104 -29.29 17.00 5.56
C ARG A 104 -29.27 16.86 4.03
N TRP A 105 -30.15 17.59 3.33
CA TRP A 105 -30.16 17.63 1.86
C TRP A 105 -28.98 18.45 1.29
N PHE A 106 -28.49 19.44 2.05
CA PHE A 106 -27.40 20.31 1.64
C PHE A 106 -26.03 19.66 1.85
N TYR A 107 -25.92 18.66 2.74
CA TYR A 107 -24.69 17.88 3.04
C TYR A 107 -24.92 16.37 2.81
N PRO A 108 -25.06 15.93 1.55
CA PRO A 108 -25.48 14.56 1.24
C PRO A 108 -24.41 13.49 1.50
N TYR A 109 -23.17 13.87 1.83
CA TYR A 109 -22.07 12.94 2.05
C TYR A 109 -21.53 13.05 3.47
N LYS A 110 -21.31 11.89 4.08
CA LYS A 110 -20.49 11.73 5.27
C LYS A 110 -19.09 11.30 4.83
N ILE A 111 -18.07 12.05 5.24
CA ILE A 111 -16.67 11.67 5.06
C ILE A 111 -16.10 11.26 6.40
N GLU A 112 -15.54 10.06 6.47
CA GLU A 112 -14.74 9.58 7.59
C GLU A 112 -13.27 9.59 7.19
N TYR A 113 -12.45 10.35 7.92
CA TYR A 113 -11.01 10.32 7.77
C TYR A 113 -10.45 9.21 8.66
N ASN A 114 -9.85 8.21 8.02
CA ASN A 114 -9.19 7.10 8.68
C ASN A 114 -7.67 7.26 8.53
N PRO A 115 -7.01 8.02 9.42
CA PRO A 115 -5.57 8.20 9.30
C PRO A 115 -4.85 6.85 9.40
N PRO A 116 -3.75 6.65 8.65
CA PRO A 116 -2.91 5.49 8.89
C PRO A 116 -2.43 5.49 10.35
N LEU A 117 -2.43 4.31 10.98
CA LEU A 117 -1.97 4.13 12.35
C LEU A 117 -0.61 4.81 12.55
N VAL A 118 -0.57 5.85 13.38
CA VAL A 118 0.67 6.48 13.79
C VAL A 118 1.14 5.78 15.07
N THR A 119 2.13 4.90 14.93
CA THR A 119 2.79 4.28 16.09
C THR A 119 3.84 5.24 16.61
N TYR A 120 3.62 5.80 17.80
CA TYR A 120 4.66 6.49 18.54
C TYR A 120 5.42 5.46 19.38
N THR A 121 6.71 5.28 19.11
CA THR A 121 7.59 4.50 19.96
C THR A 121 8.22 5.45 20.97
N THR A 122 7.67 5.50 22.17
CA THR A 122 8.40 6.03 23.33
C THR A 122 9.11 4.88 24.03
N ASP A 123 10.32 5.12 24.56
CA ASP A 123 11.31 4.11 25.02
C ASP A 123 10.82 3.05 26.03
N THR A 124 9.59 3.12 26.51
CA THR A 124 9.02 2.14 27.46
C THR A 124 7.57 1.71 27.17
N THR A 125 6.91 2.24 26.14
CA THR A 125 5.55 1.79 25.76
C THR A 125 5.19 2.29 24.36
N SER A 126 4.67 1.41 23.51
CA SER A 126 4.05 1.80 22.23
C SER A 126 2.55 1.99 22.48
N THR A 127 2.05 3.20 22.26
CA THR A 127 0.62 3.49 22.29
C THR A 127 0.20 4.01 20.91
N SER A 128 -0.72 3.30 20.27
CA SER A 128 -1.27 3.68 18.97
C SER A 128 -2.62 4.36 19.19
N TYR A 129 -2.79 5.56 18.64
CA TYR A 129 -4.07 6.28 18.64
C TYR A 129 -4.59 6.41 17.21
N THR A 130 -5.84 6.03 16.98
CA THR A 130 -6.60 6.38 15.78
C THR A 130 -7.60 7.48 16.16
N SER A 131 -7.33 8.72 15.74
CA SER A 131 -8.35 9.77 15.80
C SER A 131 -9.13 9.73 14.49
N THR A 132 -10.24 9.01 14.50
CA THR A 132 -11.18 9.02 13.37
C THR A 132 -12.00 10.30 13.46
N ALA A 133 -11.86 11.18 12.48
CA ALA A 133 -12.70 12.37 12.34
C ALA A 133 -13.79 12.09 11.31
N SER A 134 -15.03 12.52 11.59
CA SER A 134 -16.13 12.42 10.62
C SER A 134 -16.84 13.74 10.47
N VAL A 135 -17.20 14.09 9.24
CA VAL A 135 -17.88 15.34 8.91
C VAL A 135 -18.90 15.12 7.81
N ASN A 136 -20.05 15.78 7.93
CA ASN A 136 -21.04 15.87 6.86
C ASN A 136 -20.73 17.07 5.99
N ILE A 137 -20.61 16.84 4.69
CA ILE A 137 -20.13 17.83 3.72
C ILE A 137 -20.83 17.64 2.38
N ASN A 138 -20.72 18.64 1.52
CA ASN A 138 -21.14 18.57 0.13
C ASN A 138 -19.95 18.72 -0.82
N CYS A 139 -20.22 18.45 -2.09
CA CYS A 139 -19.25 18.51 -3.17
C CYS A 139 -18.54 19.88 -3.27
N SER A 140 -19.26 20.98 -3.06
CA SER A 140 -18.69 22.33 -3.17
C SER A 140 -17.69 22.63 -2.06
N ILE A 141 -18.03 22.32 -0.81
CA ILE A 141 -17.11 22.54 0.32
C ILE A 141 -15.91 21.60 0.21
N ALA A 142 -16.10 20.35 -0.21
CA ALA A 142 -14.99 19.42 -0.41
C ALA A 142 -14.00 19.95 -1.45
N LYS A 143 -14.51 20.50 -2.55
CA LYS A 143 -13.70 21.16 -3.57
C LYS A 143 -12.98 22.39 -3.03
N GLU A 144 -13.69 23.29 -2.35
CA GLU A 144 -13.11 24.52 -1.80
C GLU A 144 -11.99 24.21 -0.78
N ALA A 145 -12.24 23.27 0.14
CA ALA A 145 -11.29 22.87 1.17
C ALA A 145 -10.07 22.08 0.63
N SER A 146 -10.12 21.64 -0.63
CA SER A 146 -9.00 20.94 -1.29
C SER A 146 -7.90 21.88 -1.80
N TYR A 147 -8.20 23.18 -1.89
CA TYR A 147 -7.25 24.18 -2.32
C TYR A 147 -6.33 24.60 -1.17
N GLY A 148 -5.07 24.86 -1.50
CA GLY A 148 -4.05 25.28 -0.54
C GLY A 148 -2.74 24.53 -0.68
N SER A 149 -1.87 24.69 0.32
CA SER A 149 -0.55 24.05 0.37
C SER A 149 -0.46 23.08 1.53
N TYR A 150 0.03 21.87 1.23
CA TYR A 150 0.17 20.78 2.17
C TYR A 150 1.65 20.43 2.32
N VAL A 151 2.13 20.41 3.56
CA VAL A 151 3.51 20.00 3.90
C VAL A 151 3.52 18.52 4.22
N LEU A 152 4.33 17.75 3.50
CA LEU A 152 4.49 16.32 3.71
C LEU A 152 5.53 16.04 4.81
N LYS A 153 5.57 14.80 5.30
CA LYS A 153 6.48 14.38 6.39
C LYS A 153 7.97 14.57 6.05
N ASP A 154 8.33 14.52 4.77
CA ASP A 154 9.70 14.74 4.27
C ASP A 154 10.04 16.24 4.09
N GLY A 155 9.12 17.15 4.41
CA GLY A 155 9.25 18.59 4.21
C GLY A 155 8.86 19.07 2.82
N THR A 156 8.51 18.17 1.90
CA THR A 156 8.04 18.55 0.56
C THR A 156 6.70 19.30 0.65
N VAL A 157 6.58 20.42 -0.05
CA VAL A 157 5.33 21.18 -0.14
C VAL A 157 4.60 20.83 -1.44
N LYS A 158 3.31 20.51 -1.34
CA LYS A 158 2.40 20.31 -2.46
C LYS A 158 1.30 21.36 -2.43
N SER A 159 1.19 22.14 -3.50
CA SER A 159 0.15 23.16 -3.64
C SER A 159 -0.90 22.71 -4.65
N PHE A 160 -2.16 22.93 -4.31
CA PHE A 160 -3.31 22.72 -5.16
C PHE A 160 -4.04 24.07 -5.30
N ASN A 161 -4.02 24.60 -6.52
CA ASN A 161 -4.75 25.79 -6.93
C ASN A 161 -5.95 25.41 -7.79
#